data_AF-A0A166D7Q7-F1
#
_entry.id   AF-A0A166D7Q7-F1
#
_cell.length_a   1.000
_cell.length_b   1.000
_cell.length_c   1.000
_cell.angle_alpha   90.00
_cell.angle_beta   90.00
_cell.angle_gamma   90.00
#
_symmetry.space_group_name_H-M   'P 1'
#
loop_
_entity.id
_entity.type
_entity.pdbx_description
1 polymer ?
#
loop_
_entity_poly.entity_id
_entity_poly.type
_entity_poly.pdbx_seq_one_letter_code
_entity_poly.pdbx_strand_id
1 'polypeptide(L)'
;MSSALQGWHPGELALQLKLGFAGPMTYVWSMIEDELREQHQVFHTTRLPFIPLTTIDSDGRPWACMLAGAHGEPGFVTSPNVHALRIQAHTWDGDPLVENLSAWHNASQRDRFLVAGLGIELPTRRRNKFAGSLNPVKTTKTGEHEYDLYLDVNQALGNCPKYINVREFVPHPDTHPSVVHRVHHMDPGMRLPDEVVDFIHQSDQHFLATIYRAQAKDSLQFPSHAGMNHRGGLPGFVRVRPSDGRSIVIPDYSGNRFMQSLGNIESTPLAGLMFCSFTTGDILYITGSATTLLGEQSFEIMPRQPVVTVVDPTGFVFVRDALPVRQAPGSKVIPSPYSPPIKLLKEERTGEAFDSGLIKARISKVAIHTHDLATFWFDTAPGALKCRPGQAVALDFSELLGKPEYAHMAPLAPSSLNDDRVRTWTVSSAGVDENGRFAMTMREKQGGMVTGWLFSVIRKIDEKRPEVLDDMTPLAVDVGVVGVDGEFVLPEHDPKVLFIAGGIGVTPFMSMLSALSARGPSATGDVVLTLATREPLVMLKLVRASLTDIVPPGVRVHLDIFTNAKVPALAEHESAYGPGLSVTYHKGRVPREYWKDVSSEREVMICGPGGFADDAVDGLRAAGVPNNKILREGFAY
;
A
#
# COMPACT_ATOMS: atom_id res chain seq x y z
N MET A 1 29.86 26.33 4.64
CA MET A 1 28.63 25.97 3.92
C MET A 1 27.60 27.02 4.28
N SER A 2 27.20 27.86 3.32
CA SER A 2 26.02 28.72 3.44
C SER A 2 24.78 27.82 3.33
N SER A 3 23.79 28.03 4.20
CA SER A 3 22.50 27.38 4.00
C SER A 3 21.74 28.11 2.91
N ALA A 4 21.04 27.37 2.05
CA ALA A 4 20.14 27.95 1.06
C ALA A 4 18.93 28.64 1.66
N LEU A 5 18.53 28.22 2.86
CA LEU A 5 17.32 28.68 3.54
C LEU A 5 17.68 29.51 4.77
N GLN A 6 16.71 30.28 5.26
CA GLN A 6 16.83 31.07 6.49
C GLN A 6 15.78 30.65 7.53
N GLY A 7 15.31 29.41 7.45
CA GLY A 7 14.21 28.86 8.23
C GLY A 7 13.27 28.02 7.37
N TRP A 8 12.31 27.38 8.04
CA TRP A 8 11.16 26.76 7.37
C TRP A 8 10.17 27.83 6.95
N HIS A 9 9.64 27.73 5.72
CA HIS A 9 8.63 28.68 5.29
C HIS A 9 7.29 28.41 6.02
N PRO A 10 6.34 29.37 6.02
CA PRO A 10 5.14 29.29 6.87
C PRO A 10 4.33 28.00 6.74
N GLY A 11 4.22 27.43 5.54
CA GLY A 11 3.50 26.17 5.30
C GLY A 11 4.17 24.95 5.93
N GLU A 12 5.49 24.79 5.79
CA GLU A 12 6.23 23.72 6.45
C GLU A 12 6.09 23.82 7.97
N LEU A 13 6.26 25.03 8.52
CA LEU A 13 6.12 25.28 9.95
C LEU A 13 4.70 24.96 10.45
N ALA A 14 3.66 25.35 9.69
CA ALA A 14 2.28 25.05 10.04
C ALA A 14 2.03 23.53 10.14
N LEU A 15 2.52 22.75 9.18
CA LEU A 15 2.39 21.29 9.21
C LEU A 15 3.21 20.66 10.32
N GLN A 16 4.45 21.15 10.54
CA GLN A 16 5.28 20.69 11.65
C GLN A 16 4.62 20.98 13.01
N LEU A 17 3.92 22.09 13.18
CA LEU A 17 3.17 22.40 14.41
C LEU A 17 1.95 21.47 14.56
N LYS A 18 1.12 21.34 13.52
CA LYS A 18 -0.07 20.47 13.52
C LYS A 18 0.27 19.01 13.85
N LEU A 19 1.44 18.54 13.42
CA LEU A 19 1.91 17.16 13.64
C LEU A 19 2.84 17.00 14.86
N GLY A 20 3.14 18.08 15.59
CA GLY A 20 4.03 18.03 16.76
C GLY A 20 5.51 17.80 16.45
N PHE A 21 5.97 18.15 15.25
CA PHE A 21 7.35 18.00 14.77
C PHE A 21 8.20 19.27 14.91
N ALA A 22 7.61 20.44 15.17
CA ALA A 22 8.29 21.73 15.10
C ALA A 22 9.55 21.82 15.96
N GLY A 23 9.49 21.39 17.23
CA GLY A 23 10.64 21.43 18.16
C GLY A 23 11.88 20.73 17.59
N PRO A 24 11.82 19.41 17.31
CA PRO A 24 12.93 18.67 16.70
C PRO A 24 13.41 19.22 15.35
N MET A 25 12.56 19.90 14.58
CA MET A 25 12.88 20.39 13.24
C MET A 25 13.50 21.80 13.19
N THR A 26 13.51 22.55 14.31
CA THR A 26 13.86 23.98 14.37
C THR A 26 15.08 24.42 13.52
N TYR A 27 16.17 23.65 13.54
CA TYR A 27 17.43 24.00 12.85
C TYR A 27 17.78 23.11 11.66
N VAL A 28 16.92 22.14 11.32
CA VAL A 28 17.25 21.09 10.36
C VAL A 28 17.21 21.59 8.91
N TRP A 29 16.55 22.72 8.64
CA TRP A 29 16.59 23.41 7.34
C TRP A 29 18.01 23.75 6.88
N SER A 30 18.97 23.89 7.81
CA SER A 30 20.38 24.14 7.49
C SER A 30 21.07 23.01 6.70
N MET A 31 20.45 21.83 6.63
CA MET A 31 20.90 20.72 5.77
C MET A 31 20.62 20.96 4.28
N ILE A 32 19.80 21.96 3.95
CA ILE A 32 19.51 22.34 2.56
C ILE A 32 20.54 23.38 2.15
N GLU A 33 21.33 23.02 1.15
CA GLU A 33 22.51 23.76 0.69
C GLU A 33 22.19 24.52 -0.59
N ASP A 34 22.90 25.62 -0.82
CA ASP A 34 22.79 26.42 -2.05
C ASP A 34 23.70 25.91 -3.18
N GLU A 35 24.45 24.84 -2.93
CA GLU A 35 25.41 24.24 -3.85
C GLU A 35 25.25 22.72 -3.99
N LEU A 36 25.56 22.22 -5.18
CA LEU A 36 25.73 20.80 -5.46
C LEU A 36 27.12 20.39 -4.99
N ARG A 37 27.20 19.70 -3.85
CA ARG A 37 28.43 18.99 -3.43
C ARG A 37 28.97 18.11 -4.55
N GLU A 38 30.27 17.87 -4.57
CA GLU A 38 30.93 17.02 -5.57
C GLU A 38 30.21 15.66 -5.76
N GLN A 39 29.82 15.00 -4.66
CA GLN A 39 29.09 13.74 -4.73
C GLN A 39 27.70 13.86 -5.38
N HIS A 40 27.05 15.02 -5.30
CA HIS A 40 25.79 15.31 -5.98
C HIS A 40 26.04 15.59 -7.46
N GLN A 41 27.10 16.35 -7.81
CA GLN A 41 27.46 16.61 -9.20
C GLN A 41 27.78 15.30 -9.93
N VAL A 42 28.67 14.47 -9.38
CA VAL A 42 29.01 13.16 -9.94
C VAL A 42 27.78 12.28 -10.09
N PHE A 43 26.90 12.27 -9.07
CA PHE A 43 25.66 11.49 -9.14
C PHE A 43 24.75 11.92 -10.31
N HIS A 44 24.45 13.21 -10.43
CA HIS A 44 23.55 13.69 -11.47
C HIS A 44 24.12 13.53 -12.89
N THR A 45 25.44 13.63 -13.04
CA THR A 45 26.11 13.60 -14.35
C THR A 45 26.46 12.20 -14.84
N THR A 46 26.65 11.22 -13.93
CA THR A 46 27.19 9.90 -14.32
C THR A 46 26.25 8.71 -14.08
N ARG A 47 25.17 8.89 -13.29
CA ARG A 47 24.36 7.74 -12.80
C ARG A 47 22.92 7.71 -13.32
N LEU A 48 22.40 8.84 -13.80
CA LEU A 48 20.97 9.00 -13.99
C LEU A 48 20.58 8.83 -15.47
N PRO A 49 19.74 7.84 -15.81
CA PRO A 49 19.19 7.70 -17.17
C PRO A 49 17.97 8.62 -17.40
N PHE A 50 17.37 9.16 -16.33
CA PHE A 50 16.28 10.14 -16.38
C PHE A 50 16.29 11.05 -15.13
N ILE A 51 15.61 12.20 -15.20
CA ILE A 51 15.38 13.14 -14.10
C ILE A 51 13.94 13.66 -14.16
N PRO A 52 13.10 13.40 -13.15
CA PRO A 52 11.83 14.11 -12.97
C PRO A 52 12.09 15.58 -12.63
N LEU A 53 11.36 16.48 -13.30
CA LEU A 53 11.49 17.93 -13.12
C LEU A 53 10.13 18.59 -12.96
N THR A 54 9.96 19.40 -11.93
CA THR A 54 8.80 20.27 -11.76
C THR A 54 8.93 21.45 -12.70
N THR A 55 7.91 21.68 -13.51
CA THR A 55 7.72 22.89 -14.32
C THR A 55 6.37 23.52 -14.01
N ILE A 56 6.18 24.76 -14.46
CA ILE A 56 5.01 25.57 -14.14
C ILE A 56 4.35 26.04 -15.44
N ASP A 57 3.06 25.77 -15.59
CA ASP A 57 2.30 26.16 -16.78
C ASP A 57 1.90 27.64 -16.79
N SER A 58 1.17 28.06 -17.84
CA SER A 58 0.70 29.44 -17.99
C SER A 58 -0.29 29.90 -16.92
N ASP A 59 -1.00 28.97 -16.28
CA ASP A 59 -1.93 29.22 -15.17
C ASP A 59 -1.21 29.15 -13.81
N GLY A 60 0.09 28.83 -13.86
CA GLY A 60 0.97 28.68 -12.73
C GLY A 60 0.81 27.35 -11.99
N ARG A 61 0.12 26.37 -12.58
CA ARG A 61 -0.04 25.04 -11.98
C ARG A 61 1.27 24.25 -12.13
N PRO A 62 1.72 23.54 -11.08
CA PRO A 62 2.90 22.70 -11.18
C PRO A 62 2.59 21.42 -11.96
N TRP A 63 3.51 21.03 -12.83
CA TRP A 63 3.54 19.76 -13.54
C TRP A 63 4.83 19.01 -13.20
N ALA A 64 4.73 17.70 -12.99
CA ALA A 64 5.90 16.83 -12.88
C ALA A 64 6.23 16.29 -14.27
N CYS A 65 7.32 16.73 -14.88
CA CYS A 65 7.81 16.28 -16.20
C CYS A 65 8.87 15.19 -16.06
N MET A 66 9.16 14.48 -17.14
CA MET A 66 10.25 13.50 -17.22
C MET A 66 11.32 13.96 -18.21
N LEU A 67 12.56 14.08 -17.76
CA LEU A 67 13.70 14.34 -18.64
C LEU A 67 14.50 13.07 -18.84
N ALA A 68 14.92 12.77 -20.07
CA ALA A 68 15.87 11.70 -20.37
C ALA A 68 16.78 12.12 -21.53
N GLY A 69 17.92 11.46 -21.69
CA GLY A 69 18.70 11.56 -22.93
C GLY A 69 18.03 10.79 -24.07
N ALA A 70 18.29 11.16 -25.32
CA ALA A 70 17.69 10.53 -26.51
C ALA A 70 17.90 9.01 -26.57
N HIS A 71 19.01 8.52 -26.01
CA HIS A 71 19.33 7.10 -26.01
C HIS A 71 18.95 6.36 -24.72
N GLY A 72 18.43 7.05 -23.69
CA GLY A 72 18.11 6.44 -22.39
C GLY A 72 19.33 6.07 -21.53
N GLU A 73 20.52 6.47 -21.94
CA GLU A 73 21.77 6.26 -21.20
C GLU A 73 22.05 7.45 -20.26
N PRO A 74 22.74 7.23 -19.12
CA PRO A 74 23.31 8.32 -18.34
C PRO A 74 24.29 9.17 -19.16
N GLY A 75 24.45 10.45 -18.78
CA GLY A 75 25.42 11.36 -19.40
C GLY A 75 24.81 12.55 -20.15
N PHE A 76 23.48 12.63 -20.24
CA PHE A 76 22.78 13.79 -20.81
C PHE A 76 22.76 15.04 -19.88
N VAL A 77 23.43 14.96 -18.73
CA VAL A 77 23.52 16.01 -17.72
C VAL A 77 24.97 16.34 -17.44
N THR A 78 25.30 17.63 -17.39
CA THR A 78 26.60 18.14 -16.97
C THR A 78 26.44 19.15 -15.84
N SER A 79 27.50 19.35 -15.05
CA SER A 79 27.53 20.31 -13.94
C SER A 79 28.62 21.35 -14.21
N PRO A 80 28.32 22.47 -14.91
CA PRO A 80 29.34 23.46 -15.27
C PRO A 80 30.08 24.07 -14.06
N ASN A 81 29.41 24.15 -12.91
CA ASN A 81 29.96 24.52 -11.61
C ASN A 81 29.04 24.01 -10.50
N VAL A 82 29.35 24.33 -9.23
CA VAL A 82 28.59 23.84 -8.07
C VAL A 82 27.16 24.41 -7.97
N HIS A 83 26.82 25.46 -8.71
CA HIS A 83 25.50 26.12 -8.70
C HIS A 83 24.74 25.94 -10.02
N ALA A 84 25.14 25.02 -10.90
CA ALA A 84 24.49 24.88 -12.20
C ALA A 84 24.42 23.44 -12.69
N LEU A 85 23.30 23.11 -13.33
CA LEU A 85 23.14 21.90 -14.15
C LEU A 85 22.79 22.32 -15.58
N ARG A 86 23.41 21.66 -16.55
CA ARG A 86 23.01 21.73 -17.96
C ARG A 86 22.49 20.36 -18.38
N ILE A 87 21.27 20.31 -18.90
CA ILE A 87 20.55 19.07 -19.20
C ILE A 87 20.16 19.08 -20.67
N GLN A 88 20.69 18.11 -21.43
CA GLN A 88 20.33 17.87 -22.83
C GLN A 88 19.17 16.88 -22.87
N ALA A 89 17.95 17.39 -22.76
CA ALA A 89 16.74 16.60 -22.66
C ALA A 89 16.17 16.26 -24.04
N HIS A 90 15.86 14.97 -24.24
CA HIS A 90 14.95 14.49 -25.25
C HIS A 90 13.54 14.38 -24.64
N THR A 91 12.54 14.89 -25.34
CA THR A 91 11.14 14.93 -24.94
C THR A 91 10.27 14.25 -25.99
N TRP A 92 8.96 14.31 -25.85
CA TRP A 92 7.99 13.76 -26.79
C TRP A 92 6.76 14.66 -26.87
N ASP A 93 5.92 14.41 -27.86
CA ASP A 93 4.62 15.06 -27.92
C ASP A 93 3.78 14.68 -26.67
N GLY A 94 3.15 15.68 -26.06
CA GLY A 94 2.41 15.54 -24.81
C GLY A 94 3.23 15.66 -23.52
N ASP A 95 4.56 15.82 -23.56
CA ASP A 95 5.29 16.19 -22.34
C ASP A 95 4.98 17.64 -21.94
N PRO A 96 4.51 17.92 -20.70
CA PRO A 96 4.17 19.27 -20.26
C PRO A 96 5.33 20.27 -20.36
N LEU A 97 6.59 19.83 -20.34
CA LEU A 97 7.76 20.70 -20.50
C LEU A 97 7.72 21.45 -21.84
N VAL A 98 7.31 20.78 -22.92
CA VAL A 98 7.30 21.34 -24.28
C VAL A 98 6.38 22.56 -24.36
N GLU A 99 5.19 22.43 -23.78
CA GLU A 99 4.18 23.50 -23.77
C GLU A 99 4.59 24.61 -22.79
N ASN A 100 5.09 24.25 -21.61
CA ASN A 100 5.51 25.20 -20.59
C ASN A 100 6.65 26.10 -21.10
N LEU A 101 7.70 25.52 -21.70
CA LEU A 101 8.81 26.29 -22.29
C LEU A 101 8.36 27.25 -23.39
N SER A 102 7.40 26.81 -24.22
CA SER A 102 6.85 27.64 -25.30
C SER A 102 6.10 28.86 -24.73
N ALA A 103 5.35 28.67 -23.65
CA ALA A 103 4.60 29.74 -22.98
C ALA A 103 5.48 30.75 -22.23
N TRP A 104 6.73 30.41 -21.90
CA TRP A 104 7.62 31.28 -21.10
C TRP A 104 8.30 32.38 -21.91
N HIS A 105 8.48 32.21 -23.22
CA HIS A 105 9.15 33.19 -24.09
C HIS A 105 8.47 34.57 -24.10
N ASN A 106 7.20 34.66 -23.67
CA ASN A 106 6.41 35.89 -23.64
C ASN A 106 6.02 36.35 -22.22
N ALA A 107 6.58 35.76 -21.16
CA ALA A 107 6.10 35.97 -19.80
C ALA A 107 6.91 37.02 -19.00
N SER A 108 6.19 37.93 -18.34
CA SER A 108 6.75 38.92 -17.39
C SER A 108 6.87 38.40 -15.95
N GLN A 109 6.33 37.20 -15.66
CA GLN A 109 6.29 36.62 -14.32
C GLN A 109 7.50 35.72 -14.05
N ARG A 110 8.33 36.10 -13.06
CA ARG A 110 9.55 35.37 -12.68
C ARG A 110 9.30 33.95 -12.18
N ASP A 111 8.17 33.71 -11.53
CA ASP A 111 7.85 32.41 -10.92
C ASP A 111 7.75 31.27 -11.96
N ARG A 112 7.50 31.58 -13.24
CA ARG A 112 7.39 30.57 -14.30
C ARG A 112 8.70 29.84 -14.57
N PHE A 113 9.84 30.46 -14.26
CA PHE A 113 11.16 29.85 -14.46
C PHE A 113 11.58 28.96 -13.28
N LEU A 114 10.81 28.93 -12.19
CA LEU A 114 11.15 28.10 -11.03
C LEU A 114 11.03 26.61 -11.39
N VAL A 115 12.05 25.85 -11.01
CA VAL A 115 12.12 24.41 -11.25
C VAL A 115 12.67 23.68 -10.04
N ALA A 116 12.30 22.41 -9.92
CA ALA A 116 12.88 21.50 -8.94
C ALA A 116 13.03 20.13 -9.57
N GLY A 117 14.14 19.46 -9.33
CA GLY A 117 14.39 18.14 -9.87
C GLY A 117 14.79 17.13 -8.82
N LEU A 118 14.70 15.86 -9.20
CA LEU A 118 15.09 14.76 -8.36
C LEU A 118 15.99 13.81 -9.13
N GLY A 119 17.28 13.80 -8.81
CA GLY A 119 18.11 12.68 -9.20
C GLY A 119 17.73 11.45 -8.40
N ILE A 120 17.33 10.36 -9.05
CA ILE A 120 16.96 9.10 -8.39
C ILE A 120 17.53 7.89 -9.14
N GLU A 121 18.26 7.05 -8.41
CA GLU A 121 18.82 5.78 -8.89
C GLU A 121 18.11 4.63 -8.17
N LEU A 122 17.08 4.07 -8.81
CA LEU A 122 16.29 2.97 -8.23
C LEU A 122 17.12 1.75 -7.84
N PRO A 123 18.13 1.29 -8.63
CA PRO A 123 18.96 0.14 -8.27
C PRO A 123 19.60 0.23 -6.87
N THR A 124 20.03 1.43 -6.45
CA THR A 124 20.75 1.67 -5.20
C THR A 124 19.90 2.34 -4.13
N ARG A 125 18.63 2.65 -4.43
CA ARG A 125 17.73 3.47 -3.61
C ARG A 125 18.32 4.84 -3.25
N ARG A 126 19.21 5.39 -4.08
CA ARG A 126 19.81 6.72 -3.85
C ARG A 126 18.94 7.79 -4.49
N ARG A 127 18.70 8.89 -3.77
CA ARG A 127 18.06 10.08 -4.32
C ARG A 127 18.63 11.38 -3.76
N ASN A 128 18.81 12.37 -4.63
CA ASN A 128 19.26 13.71 -4.28
C ASN A 128 18.37 14.73 -5.00
N LYS A 129 17.86 15.70 -4.26
CA LYS A 129 17.01 16.77 -4.76
C LYS A 129 17.85 17.98 -5.13
N PHE A 130 17.34 18.75 -6.08
CA PHE A 130 17.78 20.10 -6.34
C PHE A 130 16.58 21.00 -6.68
N ALA A 131 16.71 22.31 -6.47
CA ALA A 131 15.77 23.32 -6.94
C ALA A 131 16.50 24.61 -7.32
N GLY A 132 15.80 25.46 -8.07
CA GLY A 132 16.35 26.68 -8.62
C GLY A 132 15.48 27.27 -9.71
N SER A 133 16.12 27.82 -10.74
CA SER A 133 15.43 28.42 -11.88
C SER A 133 16.08 28.09 -13.21
N LEU A 134 15.28 27.97 -14.26
CA LEU A 134 15.75 27.89 -15.63
C LEU A 134 16.24 29.25 -16.11
N ASN A 135 17.35 29.26 -16.84
CA ASN A 135 17.89 30.44 -17.47
C ASN A 135 17.30 30.58 -18.88
N PRO A 136 16.41 31.56 -19.12
CA PRO A 136 15.70 31.66 -20.41
C PRO A 136 16.62 32.00 -21.58
N VAL A 137 17.77 32.64 -21.33
CA VAL A 137 18.71 33.04 -22.39
C VAL A 137 19.54 31.85 -22.86
N LYS A 138 19.87 30.93 -21.95
CA LYS A 138 20.70 29.75 -22.24
C LYS A 138 19.88 28.51 -22.60
N THR A 139 18.58 28.52 -22.30
CA THR A 139 17.68 27.41 -22.63
C THR A 139 17.33 27.48 -24.12
N THR A 140 17.65 26.44 -24.87
CA THR A 140 17.46 26.44 -26.33
C THR A 140 16.85 25.13 -26.81
N LYS A 141 16.03 25.22 -27.87
CA LYS A 141 15.55 24.06 -28.61
C LYS A 141 16.59 23.70 -29.66
N THR A 142 17.12 22.47 -29.62
CA THR A 142 18.21 22.02 -30.49
C THR A 142 17.73 21.13 -31.64
N GLY A 143 16.51 20.61 -31.55
CA GLY A 143 15.92 19.73 -32.54
C GLY A 143 14.41 19.58 -32.34
N GLU A 144 13.79 18.70 -33.12
CA GLU A 144 12.41 18.28 -32.88
C GLU A 144 12.38 17.45 -31.59
N HIS A 145 11.73 17.98 -30.55
CA HIS A 145 11.70 17.44 -29.18
C HIS A 145 13.04 17.41 -28.40
N GLU A 146 14.08 18.08 -28.87
CA GLU A 146 15.35 18.20 -28.13
C GLU A 146 15.55 19.59 -27.55
N TYR A 147 15.94 19.64 -26.27
CA TYR A 147 16.14 20.86 -25.51
C TYR A 147 17.45 20.83 -24.72
N ASP A 148 18.19 21.93 -24.76
CA ASP A 148 19.32 22.18 -23.87
C ASP A 148 18.86 23.13 -22.77
N LEU A 149 18.67 22.61 -21.56
CA LEU A 149 18.16 23.33 -20.40
C LEU A 149 19.32 23.75 -19.50
N TYR A 150 19.38 25.03 -19.14
CA TYR A 150 20.38 25.54 -18.21
C TYR A 150 19.71 25.97 -16.91
N LEU A 151 20.01 25.27 -15.81
CA LEU A 151 19.39 25.47 -14.51
C LEU A 151 20.41 26.08 -13.55
N ASP A 152 20.06 27.23 -12.97
CA ASP A 152 20.77 27.82 -11.84
C ASP A 152 20.21 27.20 -10.55
N VAL A 153 21.05 26.43 -9.83
CA VAL A 153 20.69 25.69 -8.62
C VAL A 153 20.92 26.56 -7.40
N ASN A 154 19.91 26.65 -6.53
CA ASN A 154 19.98 27.39 -5.27
C ASN A 154 19.53 26.57 -4.06
N GLN A 155 19.09 25.32 -4.27
CA GLN A 155 18.79 24.37 -3.21
C GLN A 155 19.25 22.98 -3.64
N ALA A 156 19.89 22.24 -2.74
CA ALA A 156 20.29 20.86 -2.92
C ALA A 156 20.16 20.10 -1.60
N LEU A 157 19.71 18.84 -1.68
CA LEU A 157 19.51 18.01 -0.49
C LEU A 157 19.63 16.51 -0.83
N GLY A 158 20.45 15.79 -0.08
CA GLY A 158 20.43 14.32 -0.09
C GLY A 158 19.26 13.77 0.73
N ASN A 159 18.50 12.84 0.17
CA ASN A 159 17.32 12.28 0.84
C ASN A 159 17.47 10.79 1.16
N CYS A 160 16.77 10.34 2.20
CA CYS A 160 16.81 8.95 2.66
C CYS A 160 16.26 7.95 1.61
N PRO A 161 16.68 6.67 1.64
CA PRO A 161 16.32 5.65 0.64
C PRO A 161 14.92 5.03 0.83
N LYS A 162 14.14 5.50 1.81
CA LYS A 162 12.83 4.91 2.15
C LYS A 162 11.88 4.94 0.95
N TYR A 163 11.11 3.86 0.81
CA TYR A 163 10.02 3.71 -0.16
C TYR A 163 10.45 3.61 -1.63
N ILE A 164 11.74 3.46 -1.91
CA ILE A 164 12.24 3.23 -3.27
C ILE A 164 12.28 1.72 -3.55
N ASN A 165 11.50 1.28 -4.53
CA ASN A 165 11.54 -0.08 -5.06
C ASN A 165 12.72 -0.21 -6.02
N VAL A 166 13.49 -1.29 -5.88
CA VAL A 166 14.66 -1.54 -6.73
C VAL A 166 14.19 -2.05 -8.08
N ARG A 167 14.76 -1.46 -9.14
CA ARG A 167 14.58 -1.87 -10.53
C ARG A 167 15.92 -1.85 -11.23
N GLU A 168 16.13 -2.78 -12.14
CA GLU A 168 17.24 -2.76 -13.08
C GLU A 168 16.77 -2.12 -14.38
N PHE A 169 17.59 -1.24 -14.97
CA PHE A 169 17.23 -0.49 -16.16
C PHE A 169 18.13 -0.83 -17.34
N VAL A 170 17.54 -0.76 -18.53
CA VAL A 170 18.23 -0.82 -19.82
C VAL A 170 17.80 0.36 -20.69
N PRO A 171 18.72 0.90 -21.52
CA PRO A 171 18.37 1.87 -22.55
C PRO A 171 17.34 1.30 -23.55
N HIS A 172 16.45 2.15 -24.05
CA HIS A 172 15.47 1.82 -25.08
C HIS A 172 15.23 3.04 -26.00
N PRO A 173 16.19 3.36 -26.89
CA PRO A 173 16.11 4.55 -27.76
C PRO A 173 14.93 4.52 -28.73
N ASP A 174 14.53 3.34 -29.19
CA ASP A 174 13.52 3.14 -30.25
C ASP A 174 12.10 3.22 -29.67
N THR A 175 11.74 4.39 -29.16
CA THR A 175 10.39 4.67 -28.63
C THR A 175 9.44 5.13 -29.74
N HIS A 176 8.15 4.86 -29.57
CA HIS A 176 7.07 5.35 -30.43
C HIS A 176 5.99 6.07 -29.60
N PRO A 177 6.28 7.29 -29.10
CA PRO A 177 5.36 8.01 -28.23
C PRO A 177 4.02 8.27 -28.92
N SER A 178 2.91 7.96 -28.23
CA SER A 178 1.57 8.27 -28.71
C SER A 178 0.70 8.87 -27.60
N VAL A 179 0.14 10.05 -27.86
CA VAL A 179 -0.73 10.75 -26.91
C VAL A 179 -2.14 10.14 -26.99
N VAL A 180 -2.54 9.48 -25.90
CA VAL A 180 -3.86 8.82 -25.79
C VAL A 180 -4.89 9.78 -25.24
N HIS A 181 -4.52 10.57 -24.23
CA HIS A 181 -5.36 11.62 -23.65
C HIS A 181 -4.59 12.92 -23.54
N ARG A 182 -5.23 14.04 -23.88
CA ARG A 182 -4.70 15.38 -23.66
C ARG A 182 -5.83 16.31 -23.20
N VAL A 183 -5.86 16.60 -21.90
CA VAL A 183 -6.88 17.43 -21.27
C VAL A 183 -6.20 18.48 -20.41
N HIS A 184 -6.00 19.70 -20.92
CA HIS A 184 -5.34 20.78 -20.16
C HIS A 184 -6.22 21.38 -19.07
N HIS A 185 -7.55 21.34 -19.29
CA HIS A 185 -8.56 21.84 -18.37
C HIS A 185 -9.69 20.82 -18.29
N MET A 186 -9.86 20.22 -17.12
CA MET A 186 -10.95 19.30 -16.83
C MET A 186 -12.17 20.08 -16.34
N ASP A 187 -13.34 19.75 -16.89
CA ASP A 187 -14.61 20.25 -16.37
C ASP A 187 -14.90 19.69 -14.96
N PRO A 188 -15.65 20.41 -14.10
CA PRO A 188 -15.92 20.00 -12.72
C PRO A 188 -16.58 18.62 -12.54
N GLY A 189 -17.30 18.12 -13.54
CA GLY A 189 -17.96 16.80 -13.50
C GLY A 189 -17.21 15.69 -14.26
N MET A 190 -16.09 16.01 -14.90
CA MET A 190 -15.34 15.04 -15.68
C MET A 190 -14.69 13.98 -14.77
N ARG A 191 -14.88 12.70 -15.07
CA ARG A 191 -14.20 11.58 -14.42
C ARG A 191 -12.91 11.25 -15.17
N LEU A 192 -11.94 10.65 -14.48
CA LEU A 192 -10.78 10.07 -15.16
C LEU A 192 -11.23 8.83 -15.97
N PRO A 193 -10.69 8.60 -17.18
CA PRO A 193 -10.94 7.36 -17.91
C PRO A 193 -10.48 6.13 -17.12
N ASP A 194 -11.18 5.00 -17.27
CA ASP A 194 -10.88 3.76 -16.53
C ASP A 194 -9.42 3.31 -16.71
N GLU A 195 -8.86 3.42 -17.92
CA GLU A 195 -7.45 3.06 -18.17
C GLU A 195 -6.45 3.94 -17.41
N VAL A 196 -6.81 5.19 -17.12
CA VAL A 196 -5.99 6.12 -16.34
C VAL A 196 -6.06 5.75 -14.86
N VAL A 197 -7.26 5.41 -14.38
CA VAL A 197 -7.47 4.90 -13.01
C VAL A 197 -6.70 3.60 -12.78
N ASP A 198 -6.79 2.66 -13.73
CA ASP A 198 -6.05 1.40 -13.69
C ASP A 198 -4.53 1.62 -13.69
N PHE A 199 -4.04 2.57 -14.50
CA PHE A 199 -2.63 2.92 -14.51
C PHE A 199 -2.14 3.49 -13.16
N ILE A 200 -2.95 4.32 -12.51
CA ILE A 200 -2.67 4.82 -11.15
C ILE A 200 -2.64 3.64 -10.15
N HIS A 201 -3.62 2.73 -10.21
CA HIS A 201 -3.69 1.58 -9.31
C HIS A 201 -2.57 0.55 -9.53
N GLN A 202 -2.03 0.43 -10.75
CA GLN A 202 -0.89 -0.46 -11.03
C GLN A 202 0.46 0.15 -10.64
N SER A 203 0.50 1.46 -10.39
CA SER A 203 1.74 2.17 -10.09
C SER A 203 2.20 1.92 -8.65
N ASP A 204 3.49 1.63 -8.49
CA ASP A 204 4.16 1.45 -7.20
C ASP A 204 4.92 2.70 -6.74
N GLN A 205 4.91 3.75 -7.57
CA GLN A 205 5.50 5.05 -7.29
C GLN A 205 4.88 6.15 -8.14
N HIS A 206 5.03 7.38 -7.67
CA HIS A 206 4.80 8.59 -8.46
C HIS A 206 5.79 9.69 -8.06
N PHE A 207 5.90 10.69 -8.91
CA PHE A 207 6.62 11.93 -8.62
C PHE A 207 5.63 13.05 -8.32
N LEU A 208 5.92 13.81 -7.27
CA LEU A 208 5.06 14.86 -6.73
C LEU A 208 5.73 16.22 -6.94
N ALA A 209 5.19 16.97 -7.89
CA ALA A 209 5.52 18.37 -8.12
C ALA A 209 4.67 19.27 -7.22
N THR A 210 5.31 20.25 -6.60
CA THR A 210 4.63 21.26 -5.75
C THR A 210 5.30 22.60 -5.97
N ILE A 211 4.64 23.68 -5.54
CA ILE A 211 5.18 25.03 -5.59
C ILE A 211 4.82 25.75 -4.30
N TYR A 212 5.75 26.50 -3.74
CA TYR A 212 5.47 27.51 -2.74
C TYR A 212 5.50 28.88 -3.42
N ARG A 213 4.36 29.57 -3.41
CA ARG A 213 4.30 30.98 -3.82
C ARG A 213 4.35 31.86 -2.59
N ALA A 214 5.42 32.62 -2.46
CA ALA A 214 5.60 33.50 -1.32
C ALA A 214 4.60 34.65 -1.35
N GLN A 215 4.00 34.92 -0.19
CA GLN A 215 3.25 36.17 0.02
C GLN A 215 4.23 37.33 0.08
N ALA A 216 3.79 38.55 -0.29
CA ALA A 216 4.66 39.73 -0.34
C ALA A 216 5.38 40.03 1.00
N LYS A 217 4.75 39.70 2.13
CA LYS A 217 5.34 39.87 3.47
C LYS A 217 6.46 38.85 3.79
N ASP A 218 6.40 37.67 3.16
CA ASP A 218 7.28 36.54 3.44
C ASP A 218 8.39 36.42 2.39
N SER A 219 8.20 37.00 1.20
CA SER A 219 9.06 36.78 0.01
C SER A 219 10.52 37.17 0.18
N LEU A 220 10.84 38.09 1.09
CA LEU A 220 12.23 38.47 1.38
C LEU A 220 12.96 37.37 2.14
N GLN A 221 12.30 36.74 3.11
CA GLN A 221 12.89 35.71 3.97
C GLN A 221 12.70 34.31 3.39
N PHE A 222 11.56 34.07 2.75
CA PHE A 222 11.14 32.81 2.17
C PHE A 222 10.69 33.06 0.73
N PRO A 223 11.61 33.08 -0.26
CA PRO A 223 11.26 33.30 -1.65
C PRO A 223 10.45 32.11 -2.23
N SER A 224 9.66 32.40 -3.27
CA SER A 224 8.94 31.38 -4.04
C SER A 224 9.91 30.32 -4.57
N HIS A 225 9.52 29.05 -4.53
CA HIS A 225 10.33 27.95 -5.04
C HIS A 225 9.46 26.76 -5.45
N ALA A 226 9.98 25.95 -6.36
CA ALA A 226 9.36 24.69 -6.74
C ALA A 226 9.87 23.54 -5.85
N GLY A 227 9.12 22.43 -5.82
CA GLY A 227 9.51 21.19 -5.17
C GLY A 227 9.23 19.98 -6.05
N MET A 228 10.15 19.02 -6.05
CA MET A 228 9.99 17.70 -6.68
C MET A 228 10.28 16.62 -5.65
N ASN A 229 9.43 15.60 -5.56
CA ASN A 229 9.61 14.50 -4.62
C ASN A 229 9.21 13.17 -5.23
N HIS A 230 9.74 12.08 -4.68
CA HIS A 230 9.35 10.72 -5.01
C HIS A 230 8.55 10.14 -3.86
N ARG A 231 7.41 9.53 -4.19
CA ARG A 231 6.56 8.78 -3.28
C ARG A 231 6.42 7.38 -3.82
N GLY A 232 6.79 6.38 -3.03
CA GLY A 232 6.69 4.98 -3.41
C GLY A 232 5.97 4.14 -2.37
N GLY A 233 5.56 2.95 -2.78
CA GLY A 233 4.81 2.00 -1.98
C GLY A 233 4.71 0.65 -2.67
N LEU A 234 3.69 -0.12 -2.31
CA LEU A 234 3.27 -1.29 -3.09
C LEU A 234 2.33 -0.83 -4.21
N PRO A 235 2.26 -1.53 -5.37
CA PRO A 235 1.27 -1.23 -6.40
C PRO A 235 -0.13 -1.06 -5.81
N GLY A 236 -0.78 0.07 -6.08
CA GLY A 236 -2.14 0.36 -5.60
C GLY A 236 -2.21 1.12 -4.28
N PHE A 237 -1.07 1.59 -3.75
CA PHE A 237 -1.02 2.45 -2.57
C PHE A 237 -1.65 3.85 -2.79
N VAL A 238 -1.67 4.33 -4.03
CA VAL A 238 -2.46 5.50 -4.45
C VAL A 238 -3.84 5.00 -4.89
N ARG A 239 -4.89 5.66 -4.41
CA ARG A 239 -6.28 5.30 -4.72
C ARG A 239 -6.96 6.42 -5.50
N VAL A 240 -7.93 6.08 -6.35
CA VAL A 240 -8.87 7.04 -6.93
C VAL A 240 -10.24 6.82 -6.29
N ARG A 241 -10.89 7.89 -5.80
CA ARG A 241 -12.20 7.81 -5.15
C ARG A 241 -13.26 7.23 -6.11
N PRO A 242 -13.87 6.06 -5.85
CA PRO A 242 -14.98 5.56 -6.66
C PRO A 242 -16.17 6.51 -6.78
N SER A 243 -16.47 7.29 -5.74
CA SER A 243 -17.64 8.19 -5.71
C SER A 243 -17.61 9.23 -6.83
N ASP A 244 -16.49 9.93 -6.99
CA ASP A 244 -16.30 10.96 -8.03
C ASP A 244 -15.51 10.47 -9.26
N GLY A 245 -14.76 9.37 -9.14
CA GLY A 245 -13.95 8.79 -10.22
C GLY A 245 -12.81 9.67 -10.70
N ARG A 246 -12.35 10.64 -9.90
CA ARG A 246 -11.27 11.56 -10.27
C ARG A 246 -10.32 11.93 -9.15
N SER A 247 -10.80 12.02 -7.90
CA SER A 247 -9.98 12.48 -6.78
C SER A 247 -8.93 11.43 -6.44
N ILE A 248 -7.66 11.83 -6.52
CA ILE A 248 -6.51 10.96 -6.27
C ILE A 248 -6.09 11.12 -4.81
N VAL A 249 -6.02 10.01 -4.10
CA VAL A 249 -5.74 9.95 -2.67
C VAL A 249 -4.39 9.29 -2.42
N ILE A 250 -3.48 10.04 -1.80
CA ILE A 250 -2.09 9.65 -1.57
C ILE A 250 -1.83 9.57 -0.06
N PRO A 251 -1.52 8.38 0.50
CA PRO A 251 -1.13 8.27 1.90
C PRO A 251 0.28 8.84 2.12
N ASP A 252 0.48 9.58 3.21
CA ASP A 252 1.82 10.02 3.65
C ASP A 252 2.40 9.04 4.68
N TYR A 253 3.58 8.51 4.42
CA TYR A 253 4.28 7.57 5.29
C TYR A 253 5.34 8.27 6.14
N SER A 254 5.83 7.60 7.18
CA SER A 254 6.87 8.13 8.07
C SER A 254 8.11 8.60 7.28
N GLY A 255 8.34 9.91 7.22
CA GLY A 255 9.36 10.57 6.40
C GLY A 255 10.57 11.09 7.19
N ASN A 256 11.17 12.19 6.71
CA ASN A 256 12.23 12.93 7.41
C ASN A 256 11.70 14.11 8.25
N ARG A 257 10.38 14.30 8.25
CA ARG A 257 9.65 15.37 8.96
C ARG A 257 9.88 16.80 8.48
N PHE A 258 10.56 17.02 7.36
CA PHE A 258 10.79 18.38 6.83
C PHE A 258 9.48 19.03 6.38
N MET A 259 8.53 18.22 5.91
CA MET A 259 7.23 18.65 5.39
C MET A 259 7.26 19.46 4.09
N GLN A 260 8.39 19.53 3.36
CA GLN A 260 8.54 20.37 2.14
C GLN A 260 7.34 20.30 1.17
N SER A 261 6.97 19.10 0.71
CA SER A 261 5.85 18.97 -0.24
C SER A 261 4.50 19.34 0.37
N LEU A 262 4.26 18.96 1.62
CA LEU A 262 2.97 19.20 2.30
C LEU A 262 2.85 20.68 2.73
N GLY A 263 3.95 21.31 3.11
CA GLY A 263 4.03 22.74 3.42
C GLY A 263 3.83 23.61 2.18
N ASN A 264 4.37 23.20 1.03
CA ASN A 264 4.05 23.82 -0.26
C ASN A 264 2.54 23.76 -0.53
N ILE A 265 1.93 22.58 -0.41
CA ILE A 265 0.49 22.38 -0.62
C ILE A 265 -0.35 23.21 0.36
N GLU A 266 0.04 23.28 1.64
CA GLU A 266 -0.63 24.11 2.65
C GLU A 266 -0.63 25.60 2.29
N SER A 267 0.46 26.09 1.70
CA SER A 267 0.59 27.50 1.32
C SER A 267 0.02 27.82 -0.06
N THR A 268 0.09 26.85 -0.97
CA THR A 268 -0.34 26.97 -2.35
C THR A 268 -1.00 25.64 -2.72
N PRO A 269 -2.34 25.56 -2.72
CA PRO A 269 -3.11 24.30 -2.78
C PRO A 269 -3.13 23.69 -4.18
N LEU A 270 -1.94 23.44 -4.73
CA LEU A 270 -1.70 22.90 -6.06
C LEU A 270 -0.64 21.79 -5.99
N ALA A 271 -0.82 20.74 -6.79
CA ALA A 271 0.17 19.71 -6.98
C ALA A 271 0.13 19.14 -8.40
N GLY A 272 1.28 18.69 -8.87
CA GLY A 272 1.41 17.87 -10.07
C GLY A 272 1.83 16.45 -9.71
N LEU A 273 1.28 15.45 -10.40
CA LEU A 273 1.64 14.05 -10.25
C LEU A 273 2.16 13.52 -11.57
N MET A 274 3.18 12.66 -11.51
CA MET A 274 3.64 11.89 -12.66
C MET A 274 3.78 10.42 -12.28
N PHE A 275 3.09 9.57 -13.04
CA PHE A 275 3.18 8.12 -12.95
C PHE A 275 3.88 7.60 -14.20
N CYS A 276 4.76 6.60 -14.04
CA CYS A 276 5.49 6.04 -15.16
C CYS A 276 5.60 4.52 -15.05
N SER A 277 5.35 3.82 -16.15
CA SER A 277 5.61 2.40 -16.29
C SER A 277 6.98 2.20 -16.90
N PHE A 278 7.93 1.69 -16.12
CA PHE A 278 9.24 1.32 -16.66
C PHE A 278 9.18 0.07 -17.54
N THR A 279 8.09 -0.69 -17.51
CA THR A 279 7.93 -1.88 -18.37
C THR A 279 7.49 -1.49 -19.78
N THR A 280 6.57 -0.55 -19.91
CA THR A 280 5.99 -0.14 -21.21
C THR A 280 6.51 1.20 -21.71
N GLY A 281 7.05 2.06 -20.83
CA GLY A 281 7.44 3.43 -21.15
C GLY A 281 6.33 4.45 -21.08
N ASP A 282 5.12 4.03 -20.69
CA ASP A 282 3.96 4.91 -20.58
C ASP A 282 4.15 5.91 -19.45
N ILE A 283 3.72 7.15 -19.66
CA ILE A 283 3.76 8.23 -18.66
C ILE A 283 2.43 8.95 -18.61
N LEU A 284 1.89 9.06 -17.40
CA LEU A 284 0.71 9.85 -17.07
C LEU A 284 1.14 11.08 -16.27
N TYR A 285 0.81 12.24 -16.81
CA TYR A 285 1.02 13.56 -16.21
C TYR A 285 -0.31 14.11 -15.71
N ILE A 286 -0.34 14.64 -14.49
CA ILE A 286 -1.53 15.22 -13.88
C ILE A 286 -1.14 16.54 -13.21
N THR A 287 -1.99 17.55 -13.32
CA THR A 287 -1.94 18.75 -12.47
C THR A 287 -3.29 18.96 -11.80
N GLY A 288 -3.32 19.50 -10.58
CA GLY A 288 -4.55 19.59 -9.83
C GLY A 288 -4.48 20.49 -8.60
N SER A 289 -5.67 20.72 -8.06
CA SER A 289 -5.84 21.29 -6.71
C SER A 289 -5.43 20.23 -5.70
N ALA A 290 -4.72 20.62 -4.64
CA ALA A 290 -4.25 19.67 -3.63
C ALA A 290 -4.56 20.15 -2.21
N THR A 291 -4.89 19.20 -1.32
CA THR A 291 -5.14 19.49 0.09
C THR A 291 -4.59 18.36 0.95
N THR A 292 -3.96 18.72 2.07
CA THR A 292 -3.48 17.76 3.07
C THR A 292 -4.50 17.65 4.20
N LEU A 293 -5.02 16.44 4.43
CA LEU A 293 -5.93 16.11 5.52
C LEU A 293 -5.17 15.39 6.63
N LEU A 294 -5.49 15.72 7.88
CA LEU A 294 -4.82 15.22 9.08
C LEU A 294 -5.82 14.63 10.07
N GLY A 295 -5.40 13.61 10.83
CA GLY A 295 -6.18 13.04 11.93
C GLY A 295 -7.57 12.56 11.52
N GLU A 296 -8.62 13.06 12.17
CA GLU A 296 -10.00 12.65 11.90
C GLU A 296 -10.40 12.87 10.42
N GLN A 297 -10.02 14.00 9.83
CA GLN A 297 -10.33 14.32 8.43
C GLN A 297 -9.68 13.33 7.45
N SER A 298 -8.48 12.85 7.74
CA SER A 298 -7.85 11.83 6.90
C SER A 298 -8.46 10.46 7.13
N PHE A 299 -8.90 10.14 8.35
CA PHE A 299 -9.59 8.88 8.66
C PHE A 299 -10.98 8.77 8.01
N GLU A 300 -11.66 9.90 7.75
CA GLU A 300 -12.90 9.93 6.97
C GLU A 300 -12.70 9.47 5.52
N ILE A 301 -11.52 9.74 4.94
CA ILE A 301 -11.18 9.36 3.57
C ILE A 301 -10.51 7.98 3.50
N MET A 302 -9.47 7.78 4.31
CA MET A 302 -8.66 6.56 4.35
C MET A 302 -8.48 6.15 5.82
N PRO A 303 -9.31 5.23 6.34
CA PRO A 303 -9.29 4.85 7.74
C PRO A 303 -7.89 4.45 8.22
N ARG A 304 -7.49 4.97 9.39
CA ARG A 304 -6.18 4.72 10.03
C ARG A 304 -4.97 5.27 9.28
N GLN A 305 -5.17 6.12 8.28
CA GLN A 305 -4.07 6.83 7.64
C GLN A 305 -4.01 8.26 8.19
N PRO A 306 -3.05 8.59 9.08
CA PRO A 306 -3.09 9.85 9.85
C PRO A 306 -2.89 11.09 8.98
N VAL A 307 -2.25 10.94 7.82
CA VAL A 307 -2.00 12.02 6.87
C VAL A 307 -2.27 11.52 5.47
N VAL A 308 -3.12 12.25 4.75
CA VAL A 308 -3.51 11.96 3.37
C VAL A 308 -3.41 13.26 2.56
N THR A 309 -2.84 13.19 1.37
CA THR A 309 -2.96 14.26 0.37
C THR A 309 -4.03 13.86 -0.64
N VAL A 310 -5.04 14.71 -0.82
CA VAL A 310 -6.04 14.56 -1.87
C VAL A 310 -5.71 15.54 -2.98
N VAL A 311 -5.59 15.03 -4.21
CA VAL A 311 -5.39 15.82 -5.42
C VAL A 311 -6.65 15.69 -6.28
N ASP A 312 -7.30 16.81 -6.56
CA ASP A 312 -8.39 16.90 -7.53
C ASP A 312 -7.79 17.35 -8.89
N PRO A 313 -7.69 16.44 -9.87
CA PRO A 313 -7.11 16.77 -11.17
C PRO A 313 -7.83 17.94 -11.84
N THR A 314 -7.07 18.90 -12.36
CA THR A 314 -7.59 19.99 -13.21
C THR A 314 -7.10 19.86 -14.65
N GLY A 315 -6.17 18.94 -14.92
CA GLY A 315 -5.69 18.59 -16.25
C GLY A 315 -4.83 17.33 -16.18
N PHE A 316 -4.79 16.57 -17.26
CA PHE A 316 -3.94 15.40 -17.41
C PHE A 316 -3.56 15.13 -18.87
N VAL A 317 -2.42 14.49 -19.07
CA VAL A 317 -1.94 14.00 -20.36
C VAL A 317 -1.44 12.58 -20.17
N PHE A 318 -1.86 11.65 -21.02
CA PHE A 318 -1.40 10.26 -20.98
C PHE A 318 -0.72 9.89 -22.30
N VAL A 319 0.56 9.52 -22.22
CA VAL A 319 1.40 9.19 -23.37
C VAL A 319 1.89 7.75 -23.23
N ARG A 320 1.71 6.95 -24.28
CA ARG A 320 2.21 5.57 -24.34
C ARG A 320 3.61 5.54 -24.93
N ASP A 321 4.42 4.56 -24.50
CA ASP A 321 5.75 4.26 -25.04
C ASP A 321 6.65 5.50 -25.19
N ALA A 322 6.66 6.37 -24.18
CA ALA A 322 7.30 7.68 -24.24
C ALA A 322 8.76 7.69 -23.74
N LEU A 323 9.00 7.05 -22.59
CA LEU A 323 10.30 7.09 -21.93
C LEU A 323 11.36 6.27 -22.69
N PRO A 324 12.57 6.75 -22.99
CA PRO A 324 13.62 5.92 -23.62
C PRO A 324 14.37 4.98 -22.65
N VAL A 325 13.77 4.65 -21.50
CA VAL A 325 14.36 3.80 -20.45
C VAL A 325 13.37 2.71 -20.08
N ARG A 326 13.82 1.44 -20.06
CA ARG A 326 12.98 0.28 -19.70
C ARG A 326 13.54 -0.45 -18.50
N GLN A 327 12.66 -1.12 -17.77
CA GLN A 327 13.05 -2.18 -16.85
C GLN A 327 13.68 -3.32 -17.65
N ALA A 328 14.81 -3.84 -17.17
CA ALA A 328 15.51 -4.95 -17.81
C ALA A 328 14.55 -6.16 -17.97
N PRO A 329 14.41 -6.73 -19.18
CA PRO A 329 13.53 -7.88 -19.41
C PRO A 329 13.83 -9.04 -18.46
N GLY A 330 12.78 -9.60 -17.84
CA GLY A 330 12.89 -10.72 -16.89
C GLY A 330 13.39 -10.34 -15.48
N SER A 331 13.80 -9.10 -15.24
CA SER A 331 14.17 -8.63 -13.90
C SER A 331 12.92 -8.50 -13.00
N LYS A 332 13.10 -8.74 -11.69
CA LYS A 332 12.05 -8.60 -10.68
C LYS A 332 12.19 -7.26 -9.95
N VAL A 333 11.06 -6.60 -9.70
CA VAL A 333 11.02 -5.43 -8.82
C VAL A 333 11.17 -5.92 -7.37
N ILE A 334 12.08 -5.32 -6.61
CA ILE A 334 12.26 -5.63 -5.18
C ILE A 334 11.65 -4.49 -4.37
N PRO A 335 10.53 -4.72 -3.66
CA PRO A 335 9.90 -3.69 -2.85
C PRO A 335 10.84 -3.08 -1.82
N SER A 336 10.63 -1.82 -1.47
CA SER A 336 11.29 -1.21 -0.32
C SER A 336 10.86 -1.94 0.96
N PRO A 337 11.78 -2.31 1.87
CA PRO A 337 11.40 -2.93 3.13
C PRO A 337 10.62 -1.97 4.05
N TYR A 338 10.61 -0.67 3.74
CA TYR A 338 9.85 0.35 4.45
C TYR A 338 8.41 0.50 3.97
N SER A 339 8.06 -0.04 2.79
CA SER A 339 6.72 0.11 2.21
C SER A 339 5.67 -0.56 3.12
N PRO A 340 4.69 0.19 3.63
CA PRO A 340 3.62 -0.39 4.43
C PRO A 340 2.63 -1.16 3.54
N PRO A 341 1.78 -2.00 4.14
CA PRO A 341 0.64 -2.58 3.45
C PRO A 341 -0.28 -1.51 2.85
N ILE A 342 -1.00 -1.88 1.79
CA ILE A 342 -1.97 -1.01 1.13
C ILE A 342 -3.14 -0.74 2.08
N LYS A 343 -3.56 0.53 2.16
CA LYS A 343 -4.79 0.95 2.85
C LYS A 343 -5.81 1.37 1.80
N LEU A 344 -7.03 0.90 1.96
CA LEU A 344 -8.17 1.23 1.10
C LEU A 344 -8.88 2.49 1.61
N LEU A 345 -9.56 3.19 0.71
CA LEU A 345 -10.46 4.28 1.05
C LEU A 345 -11.66 3.76 1.82
N LYS A 346 -12.29 4.61 2.63
CA LYS A 346 -13.51 4.26 3.36
C LYS A 346 -14.62 3.79 2.43
N GLU A 347 -14.80 4.47 1.30
CA GLU A 347 -15.81 4.14 0.27
C GLU A 347 -15.46 2.90 -0.59
N GLU A 348 -14.25 2.35 -0.44
CA GLU A 348 -13.87 1.07 -1.05
C GLU A 348 -14.11 -0.12 -0.10
N ARG A 349 -14.32 0.15 1.19
CA ARG A 349 -14.59 -0.88 2.19
C ARG A 349 -16.07 -1.17 2.23
N THR A 350 -16.41 -2.44 2.38
CA THR A 350 -17.79 -2.90 2.54
C THR A 350 -18.16 -3.09 4.02
N GLY A 351 -17.16 -3.14 4.92
CA GLY A 351 -17.33 -3.33 6.36
C GLY A 351 -17.65 -2.08 7.18
N GLU A 352 -18.09 -2.30 8.43
CA GLU A 352 -18.34 -1.24 9.41
C GLU A 352 -17.04 -0.80 10.10
N ALA A 353 -16.85 0.51 10.21
CA ALA A 353 -15.74 1.10 10.96
C ALA A 353 -16.26 1.77 12.25
N PHE A 354 -15.55 1.57 13.34
CA PHE A 354 -15.83 2.16 14.65
C PHE A 354 -14.68 3.05 15.09
N ASP A 355 -14.99 4.06 15.90
CA ASP A 355 -13.96 4.83 16.59
C ASP A 355 -13.22 3.93 17.59
N SER A 356 -11.88 4.00 17.57
CA SER A 356 -11.04 3.20 18.45
C SER A 356 -11.37 3.53 19.92
N GLY A 357 -11.77 2.50 20.67
CA GLY A 357 -12.13 2.61 22.10
C GLY A 357 -13.63 2.68 22.40
N LEU A 358 -14.50 2.88 21.40
CA LEU A 358 -15.95 2.80 21.59
C LEU A 358 -16.38 1.40 22.05
N ILE A 359 -15.81 0.39 21.41
CA ILE A 359 -16.00 -1.02 21.77
C ILE A 359 -14.63 -1.54 22.23
N LYS A 360 -14.60 -2.11 23.44
CA LYS A 360 -13.42 -2.83 23.96
C LYS A 360 -13.66 -4.33 23.91
N ALA A 361 -12.64 -5.07 23.52
CA ALA A 361 -12.61 -6.51 23.51
C ALA A 361 -11.53 -7.00 24.50
N ARG A 362 -11.94 -7.80 25.48
CA ARG A 362 -11.06 -8.38 26.50
C ARG A 362 -10.60 -9.77 26.13
N ILE A 363 -9.31 -10.07 26.22
CA ILE A 363 -8.84 -11.45 26.07
C ILE A 363 -9.32 -12.28 27.27
N SER A 364 -10.19 -13.26 27.01
CA SER A 364 -10.84 -14.08 28.04
C SER A 364 -10.29 -15.50 28.13
N LYS A 365 -9.81 -16.07 27.03
CA LYS A 365 -9.20 -17.41 26.98
C LYS A 365 -8.16 -17.50 25.87
N VAL A 366 -7.17 -18.38 26.05
CA VAL A 366 -6.21 -18.74 25.00
C VAL A 366 -6.03 -20.25 24.93
N ALA A 367 -6.00 -20.80 23.72
CA ALA A 367 -5.60 -22.18 23.45
C ALA A 367 -4.39 -22.19 22.52
N ILE A 368 -3.25 -22.67 23.02
CA ILE A 368 -2.02 -22.83 22.24
C ILE A 368 -2.12 -24.14 21.46
N HIS A 369 -1.91 -24.08 20.15
CA HIS A 369 -1.96 -25.25 19.25
C HIS A 369 -0.57 -25.71 18.85
N THR A 370 0.32 -24.75 18.59
CA THR A 370 1.76 -24.95 18.33
C THR A 370 2.52 -23.74 18.90
N HIS A 371 3.86 -23.78 18.83
CA HIS A 371 4.71 -22.67 19.31
C HIS A 371 4.40 -21.30 18.67
N ASP A 372 3.81 -21.30 17.46
CA ASP A 372 3.49 -20.11 16.68
C ASP A 372 2.02 -20.03 16.27
N LEU A 373 1.14 -20.94 16.74
CA LEU A 373 -0.30 -20.92 16.44
C LEU A 373 -1.14 -21.02 17.70
N ALA A 374 -2.08 -20.09 17.88
CA ALA A 374 -2.98 -20.07 19.03
C ALA A 374 -4.37 -19.53 18.65
N THR A 375 -5.39 -19.89 19.44
CA THR A 375 -6.72 -19.28 19.38
C THR A 375 -6.94 -18.42 20.61
N PHE A 376 -7.36 -17.19 20.40
CA PHE A 376 -7.66 -16.21 21.43
C PHE A 376 -9.17 -15.98 21.43
N TRP A 377 -9.80 -16.05 22.59
CA TRP A 377 -11.18 -15.64 22.78
C TRP A 377 -11.20 -14.22 23.34
N PHE A 378 -12.14 -13.45 22.82
CA PHE A 378 -12.36 -12.06 23.16
C PHE A 378 -13.80 -11.87 23.62
N ASP A 379 -13.98 -11.12 24.69
CA ASP A 379 -15.29 -10.77 25.24
C ASP A 379 -15.53 -9.26 25.07
N THR A 380 -16.68 -8.90 24.50
CA THR A 380 -17.18 -7.52 24.38
C THR A 380 -18.43 -7.34 25.22
N ALA A 381 -18.94 -6.11 25.35
CA ALA A 381 -20.27 -5.91 25.91
C ALA A 381 -21.32 -6.64 25.05
N PRO A 382 -22.30 -7.36 25.65
CA PRO A 382 -23.35 -8.05 24.90
C PRO A 382 -24.04 -7.13 23.88
N GLY A 383 -24.13 -7.60 22.64
CA GLY A 383 -24.73 -6.84 21.53
C GLY A 383 -23.92 -5.65 20.99
N ALA A 384 -22.73 -5.36 21.55
CA ALA A 384 -21.90 -4.24 21.10
C ALA A 384 -21.25 -4.48 19.73
N LEU A 385 -21.01 -5.74 19.36
CA LEU A 385 -20.37 -6.12 18.11
C LEU A 385 -21.17 -7.22 17.41
N LYS A 386 -21.31 -7.10 16.09
CA LYS A 386 -21.91 -8.14 15.23
C LYS A 386 -20.91 -8.50 14.14
N CYS A 387 -20.80 -9.79 13.84
CA CYS A 387 -19.88 -10.30 12.83
C CYS A 387 -20.54 -11.49 12.15
N ARG A 388 -20.64 -11.45 10.81
CA ARG A 388 -21.13 -12.60 10.02
C ARG A 388 -20.05 -13.68 9.92
N PRO A 389 -20.43 -14.96 9.75
CA PRO A 389 -19.46 -16.04 9.63
C PRO A 389 -18.55 -15.84 8.42
N GLY A 390 -17.24 -15.74 8.65
CA GLY A 390 -16.22 -15.44 7.64
C GLY A 390 -15.70 -14.00 7.63
N GLN A 391 -16.37 -13.06 8.31
CA GLN A 391 -15.86 -11.69 8.45
C GLN A 391 -14.67 -11.58 9.42
N ALA A 392 -13.93 -10.49 9.28
CA ALA A 392 -12.78 -10.17 10.10
C ALA A 392 -13.04 -8.99 11.03
N VAL A 393 -12.40 -8.99 12.20
CA VAL A 393 -12.46 -7.86 13.14
C VAL A 393 -11.08 -7.23 13.22
N ALA A 394 -11.04 -5.90 13.14
CA ALA A 394 -9.84 -5.09 13.31
C ALA A 394 -9.69 -4.68 14.78
N LEU A 395 -8.53 -4.96 15.36
CA LEU A 395 -8.20 -4.70 16.77
C LEU A 395 -7.01 -3.74 16.89
N ASP A 396 -7.11 -2.75 17.76
CA ASP A 396 -6.09 -1.74 18.08
C ASP A 396 -5.34 -2.10 19.37
N PHE A 397 -4.03 -2.34 19.24
CA PHE A 397 -3.13 -2.66 20.35
C PHE A 397 -2.27 -1.48 20.80
N SER A 398 -2.55 -0.26 20.31
CA SER A 398 -1.74 0.93 20.61
C SER A 398 -1.73 1.29 22.10
N GLU A 399 -2.85 1.10 22.81
CA GLU A 399 -2.91 1.33 24.28
C GLU A 399 -2.00 0.36 25.05
N LEU A 400 -1.89 -0.90 24.59
CA LEU A 400 -1.08 -1.94 25.24
C LEU A 400 0.41 -1.84 24.90
N LEU A 401 0.72 -1.56 23.63
CA LEU A 401 2.07 -1.68 23.07
C LEU A 401 2.76 -0.32 22.85
N GLY A 402 2.06 0.76 23.17
CA GLY A 402 2.48 2.13 22.87
C GLY A 402 2.33 2.49 21.39
N LYS A 403 2.22 3.79 21.13
CA LYS A 403 2.32 4.33 19.78
C LYS A 403 3.76 4.23 19.29
N PRO A 404 4.00 4.06 17.97
CA PRO A 404 5.34 4.06 17.43
C PRO A 404 6.07 5.37 17.76
N GLU A 405 7.25 5.25 18.37
CA GLU A 405 8.16 6.38 18.48
C GLU A 405 8.78 6.71 17.12
N TYR A 406 9.14 7.98 16.94
CA TYR A 406 9.80 8.37 15.71
C TYR A 406 11.22 7.83 15.65
N ALA A 407 11.50 7.10 14.58
CA ALA A 407 12.84 6.91 14.08
C ALA A 407 12.91 7.39 12.64
N HIS A 408 13.98 8.11 12.29
CA HIS A 408 14.19 8.51 10.91
C HIS A 408 14.37 7.28 10.00
N MET A 409 15.17 6.32 10.47
CA MET A 409 15.45 5.03 9.84
C MET A 409 15.40 3.91 10.89
N ALA A 410 15.00 2.71 10.47
CA ALA A 410 15.06 1.50 11.30
C ALA A 410 15.61 0.34 10.45
N PRO A 411 16.94 0.25 10.22
CA PRO A 411 17.51 -0.71 9.28
C PRO A 411 17.29 -2.18 9.70
N LEU A 412 17.22 -2.45 11.01
CA LEU A 412 17.02 -3.80 11.55
C LEU A 412 15.53 -4.20 11.65
N ALA A 413 14.61 -3.23 11.61
CA ALA A 413 13.18 -3.47 11.64
C ALA A 413 12.41 -2.41 10.81
N PRO A 414 12.56 -2.39 9.47
CA PRO A 414 12.04 -1.32 8.62
C PRO A 414 10.52 -1.09 8.70
N SER A 415 9.76 -2.17 8.83
CA SER A 415 8.30 -2.13 8.94
C SER A 415 7.80 -1.45 10.22
N SER A 416 8.65 -1.33 11.25
CA SER A 416 8.26 -0.72 12.53
C SER A 416 7.94 0.78 12.42
N LEU A 417 8.50 1.47 11.41
CA LEU A 417 8.28 2.91 11.21
C LEU A 417 6.84 3.28 10.85
N ASN A 418 6.09 2.35 10.26
CA ASN A 418 4.72 2.55 9.80
C ASN A 418 3.74 1.57 10.47
N ASP A 419 4.15 0.89 11.54
CA ASP A 419 3.30 -0.09 12.23
C ASP A 419 2.28 0.61 13.14
N ASP A 420 1.05 0.75 12.66
CA ASP A 420 -0.06 1.38 13.38
C ASP A 420 -0.61 0.56 14.55
N ARG A 421 -0.03 -0.62 14.84
CA ARG A 421 -0.45 -1.55 15.91
C ARG A 421 -1.88 -2.06 15.77
N VAL A 422 -2.54 -1.80 14.65
CA VAL A 422 -3.86 -2.35 14.33
C VAL A 422 -3.67 -3.61 13.49
N ARG A 423 -4.43 -4.64 13.79
CA ARG A 423 -4.41 -5.90 13.03
C ARG A 423 -5.83 -6.38 12.80
N THR A 424 -6.06 -6.93 11.62
CA THR A 424 -7.34 -7.51 11.23
C THR A 424 -7.15 -9.00 11.11
N TRP A 425 -7.99 -9.77 11.78
CA TRP A 425 -8.04 -11.22 11.65
C TRP A 425 -9.47 -11.68 11.41
N THR A 426 -9.64 -12.73 10.62
CA THR A 426 -10.92 -13.41 10.50
C THR A 426 -11.34 -13.99 11.85
N VAL A 427 -12.60 -13.75 12.23
CA VAL A 427 -13.20 -14.42 13.38
C VAL A 427 -13.30 -15.90 13.05
N SER A 428 -12.79 -16.79 13.92
CA SER A 428 -12.77 -18.24 13.70
C SER A 428 -13.92 -18.98 14.38
N SER A 429 -14.67 -18.33 15.27
CA SER A 429 -15.98 -18.79 15.75
C SER A 429 -17.08 -18.52 14.74
N ALA A 430 -18.29 -19.07 14.94
CA ALA A 430 -19.48 -18.81 14.09
C ALA A 430 -19.84 -17.31 13.93
N GLY A 431 -19.30 -16.45 14.79
CA GLY A 431 -19.53 -15.01 14.83
C GLY A 431 -19.23 -14.50 16.23
N VAL A 432 -19.84 -13.37 16.58
CA VAL A 432 -19.94 -12.89 17.97
C VAL A 432 -21.22 -13.48 18.57
N ASP A 433 -21.10 -14.18 19.69
CA ASP A 433 -22.25 -14.79 20.37
C ASP A 433 -23.10 -13.76 21.14
N GLU A 434 -24.22 -14.21 21.70
CA GLU A 434 -25.16 -13.37 22.47
C GLU A 434 -24.52 -12.67 23.68
N ASN A 435 -23.44 -13.23 24.22
CA ASN A 435 -22.69 -12.68 25.35
C ASN A 435 -21.58 -11.73 24.89
N GLY A 436 -21.44 -11.49 23.58
CA GLY A 436 -20.39 -10.64 23.02
C GLY A 436 -19.05 -11.35 22.87
N ARG A 437 -19.00 -12.69 22.96
CA ARG A 437 -17.76 -13.47 22.85
C ARG A 437 -17.51 -13.95 21.42
N PHE A 438 -16.25 -13.90 20.99
CA PHE A 438 -15.80 -14.43 19.70
C PHE A 438 -14.38 -14.99 19.81
N ALA A 439 -13.97 -15.80 18.84
CA ALA A 439 -12.63 -16.39 18.78
C ALA A 439 -11.86 -15.95 17.55
N MET A 440 -10.54 -15.86 17.66
CA MET A 440 -9.62 -15.63 16.56
C MET A 440 -8.45 -16.59 16.64
N THR A 441 -8.21 -17.34 15.57
CA THR A 441 -7.04 -18.21 15.44
C THR A 441 -5.97 -17.48 14.65
N MET A 442 -4.81 -17.24 15.25
CA MET A 442 -3.76 -16.42 14.68
C MET A 442 -2.40 -17.11 14.77
N ARG A 443 -1.54 -16.81 13.79
CA ARG A 443 -0.15 -17.28 13.73
C ARG A 443 0.83 -16.15 14.06
N GLU A 444 1.90 -16.46 14.80
CA GLU A 444 2.97 -15.51 15.11
C GLU A 444 3.67 -15.04 13.83
N LYS A 445 3.59 -13.73 13.53
CA LYS A 445 4.41 -13.11 12.47
C LYS A 445 5.79 -12.82 13.03
N GLN A 446 6.82 -13.49 12.50
CA GLN A 446 8.21 -13.22 12.87
C GLN A 446 8.55 -11.74 12.64
N GLY A 447 9.14 -11.10 13.65
CA GLY A 447 9.46 -9.66 13.65
C GLY A 447 8.24 -8.74 13.74
N GLY A 448 7.02 -9.27 13.82
CA GLY A 448 5.79 -8.50 13.99
C GLY A 448 5.59 -8.11 15.45
N MET A 449 5.32 -6.83 15.71
CA MET A 449 5.18 -6.33 17.07
C MET A 449 3.99 -6.95 17.83
N VAL A 450 2.79 -6.92 17.23
CA VAL A 450 1.55 -7.33 17.91
C VAL A 450 1.55 -8.82 18.21
N THR A 451 1.71 -9.65 17.20
CA THR A 451 1.71 -11.12 17.39
C THR A 451 2.95 -11.57 18.16
N GLY A 452 4.12 -10.95 17.96
CA GLY A 452 5.32 -11.31 18.73
C GLY A 452 5.15 -11.05 20.23
N TRP A 453 4.50 -9.94 20.59
CA TRP A 453 4.17 -9.67 21.99
C TRP A 453 3.15 -10.67 22.53
N LEU A 454 2.03 -10.89 21.83
CA LEU A 454 0.99 -11.84 22.24
C LEU A 454 1.58 -13.24 22.49
N PHE A 455 2.36 -13.75 21.54
CA PHE A 455 2.98 -15.07 21.68
C PHE A 455 4.06 -15.11 22.77
N SER A 456 4.81 -14.03 22.99
CA SER A 456 5.74 -13.96 24.12
C SER A 456 5.03 -14.02 25.48
N VAL A 457 3.87 -13.37 25.60
CA VAL A 457 3.07 -13.38 26.83
C VAL A 457 2.50 -14.76 27.09
N ILE A 458 1.80 -15.37 26.11
CA ILE A 458 1.15 -16.66 26.33
C ILE A 458 2.16 -17.78 26.59
N ARG A 459 3.34 -17.76 25.95
CA ARG A 459 4.42 -18.73 26.21
C ARG A 459 4.91 -18.64 27.66
N LYS A 460 5.12 -17.43 28.18
CA LYS A 460 5.51 -17.24 29.58
C LYS A 460 4.43 -17.69 30.56
N ILE A 461 3.15 -17.53 30.21
CA ILE A 461 2.03 -18.00 31.01
C ILE A 461 1.98 -19.53 30.98
N ASP A 462 2.06 -20.15 29.82
CA ASP A 462 2.08 -21.61 29.65
C ASP A 462 3.20 -22.28 30.47
N GLU A 463 4.40 -21.67 30.46
CA GLU A 463 5.55 -22.15 31.23
C GLU A 463 5.38 -22.05 32.75
N LYS A 464 4.63 -21.05 33.26
CA LYS A 464 4.61 -20.71 34.69
C LYS A 464 3.29 -21.03 35.38
N ARG A 465 2.18 -20.85 34.67
CA ARG A 465 0.80 -20.84 35.16
C ARG A 465 -0.17 -21.20 34.02
N PRO A 466 -0.10 -22.43 33.48
CA PRO A 466 -0.92 -22.83 32.33
C PRO A 466 -2.43 -22.75 32.60
N GLU A 467 -2.86 -22.86 33.86
CA GLU A 467 -4.27 -22.73 34.26
C GLU A 467 -4.86 -21.35 33.97
N VAL A 468 -4.03 -20.32 33.83
CA VAL A 468 -4.46 -18.95 33.47
C VAL A 468 -4.88 -18.87 32.01
N LEU A 469 -4.41 -19.76 31.14
CA LEU A 469 -4.82 -19.74 29.72
C LEU A 469 -6.30 -20.07 29.55
N ASP A 470 -6.89 -20.85 30.46
CA ASP A 470 -8.32 -21.19 30.45
C ASP A 470 -9.23 -20.05 30.93
N ASP A 471 -8.71 -19.14 31.75
CA ASP A 471 -9.37 -17.90 32.18
C ASP A 471 -8.36 -16.75 32.33
N MET A 472 -8.25 -15.96 31.26
CA MET A 472 -7.36 -14.81 31.16
C MET A 472 -8.01 -13.52 31.68
N THR A 473 -9.30 -13.55 32.05
CA THR A 473 -10.05 -12.35 32.45
C THR A 473 -9.42 -11.57 33.61
N PRO A 474 -8.77 -12.19 34.62
CA PRO A 474 -8.12 -11.46 35.72
C PRO A 474 -6.91 -10.61 35.28
N LEU A 475 -6.32 -10.88 34.11
CA LEU A 475 -5.22 -10.09 33.57
C LEU A 475 -5.67 -8.75 32.96
N ALA A 476 -6.98 -8.57 32.77
CA ALA A 476 -7.61 -7.34 32.28
C ALA A 476 -6.95 -6.78 30.99
N VAL A 477 -6.63 -7.68 30.05
CA VAL A 477 -6.02 -7.29 28.77
C VAL A 477 -7.13 -6.88 27.80
N ASP A 478 -7.37 -5.58 27.73
CA ASP A 478 -8.36 -4.96 26.84
C ASP A 478 -7.70 -4.37 25.59
N VAL A 479 -8.35 -4.55 24.44
CA VAL A 479 -7.97 -3.93 23.16
C VAL A 479 -9.16 -3.21 22.54
N GLY A 480 -8.90 -2.15 21.77
CA GLY A 480 -9.95 -1.43 21.05
C GLY A 480 -10.41 -2.21 19.82
N VAL A 481 -11.72 -2.27 19.58
CA VAL A 481 -12.27 -2.75 18.30
C VAL A 481 -12.44 -1.57 17.36
N VAL A 482 -11.87 -1.69 16.15
CA VAL A 482 -11.81 -0.62 15.14
C VAL A 482 -12.82 -0.83 14.02
N GLY A 483 -13.32 -2.05 13.85
CA GLY A 483 -14.27 -2.34 12.79
C GLY A 483 -14.44 -3.83 12.53
N VAL A 484 -15.48 -4.13 11.74
CA VAL A 484 -15.71 -5.44 11.13
C VAL A 484 -15.58 -5.28 9.62
N ASP A 485 -14.84 -6.16 8.96
CA ASP A 485 -14.54 -6.08 7.54
C ASP A 485 -14.80 -7.40 6.81
N GLY A 486 -14.99 -7.31 5.50
CA GLY A 486 -15.11 -8.44 4.57
C GLY A 486 -16.53 -8.80 4.15
N GLU A 487 -16.67 -9.14 2.87
CA GLU A 487 -17.85 -9.82 2.29
C GLU A 487 -17.62 -11.32 2.09
N PHE A 488 -16.50 -11.85 2.58
CA PHE A 488 -16.17 -13.27 2.48
C PHE A 488 -16.97 -14.06 3.51
N VAL A 489 -18.28 -14.18 3.29
CA VAL A 489 -19.25 -14.74 4.25
C VAL A 489 -19.89 -16.02 3.77
N LEU A 490 -20.33 -16.86 4.72
CA LEU A 490 -21.14 -18.03 4.40
C LEU A 490 -22.43 -17.59 3.67
N PRO A 491 -22.80 -18.23 2.55
CA PRO A 491 -24.07 -17.94 1.88
C PRO A 491 -25.30 -18.17 2.78
N GLU A 492 -26.35 -17.37 2.56
CA GLU A 492 -27.61 -17.49 3.31
C GLU A 492 -28.41 -18.73 2.91
N HIS A 493 -28.33 -19.15 1.64
CA HIS A 493 -28.93 -20.40 1.15
C HIS A 493 -28.17 -21.64 1.61
N ASP A 494 -28.75 -22.82 1.37
CA ASP A 494 -28.10 -24.11 1.61
C ASP A 494 -26.83 -24.22 0.73
N PRO A 495 -25.63 -24.22 1.33
CA PRO A 495 -24.41 -23.99 0.57
C PRO A 495 -24.00 -25.27 -0.18
N LYS A 496 -23.78 -25.15 -1.50
CA LYS A 496 -22.99 -26.10 -2.29
C LYS A 496 -21.67 -25.42 -2.65
N VAL A 497 -20.68 -25.55 -1.76
CA VAL A 497 -19.47 -24.70 -1.76
C VAL A 497 -18.19 -25.51 -1.85
N LEU A 498 -17.17 -24.91 -2.47
CA LEU A 498 -15.80 -25.38 -2.50
C LEU A 498 -14.92 -24.35 -1.76
N PHE A 499 -14.50 -24.71 -0.55
CA PHE A 499 -13.56 -23.95 0.26
C PHE A 499 -12.13 -24.38 -0.07
N ILE A 500 -11.25 -23.42 -0.35
CA ILE A 500 -9.85 -23.66 -0.70
C ILE A 500 -8.97 -22.88 0.27
N ALA A 501 -8.26 -23.61 1.13
CA ALA A 501 -7.49 -23.06 2.23
C ALA A 501 -6.00 -23.34 2.10
N GLY A 502 -5.17 -22.32 2.33
CA GLY A 502 -3.73 -22.46 2.49
C GLY A 502 -3.29 -22.20 3.93
N GLY A 503 -2.88 -23.22 4.66
CA GLY A 503 -2.41 -23.11 6.05
C GLY A 503 -3.45 -22.43 6.96
N ILE A 504 -3.09 -21.29 7.57
CA ILE A 504 -3.98 -20.52 8.44
C ILE A 504 -5.14 -19.84 7.69
N GLY A 505 -5.12 -19.85 6.36
CA GLY A 505 -6.27 -19.46 5.53
C GLY A 505 -7.54 -20.30 5.74
N VAL A 506 -7.47 -21.33 6.59
CA VAL A 506 -8.64 -22.12 7.00
C VAL A 506 -9.60 -21.37 7.94
N THR A 507 -9.17 -20.26 8.56
CA THR A 507 -9.95 -19.57 9.60
C THR A 507 -11.32 -19.02 9.19
N PRO A 508 -11.53 -18.45 7.98
CA PRO A 508 -12.88 -18.08 7.56
C PRO A 508 -13.77 -19.32 7.42
N PHE A 509 -13.23 -20.42 6.89
CA PHE A 509 -14.00 -21.65 6.72
C PHE A 509 -14.34 -22.33 8.05
N MET A 510 -13.47 -22.22 9.07
CA MET A 510 -13.79 -22.62 10.44
C MET A 510 -15.02 -21.87 10.96
N SER A 511 -15.07 -20.56 10.76
CA SER A 511 -16.21 -19.72 11.13
C SER A 511 -17.49 -20.15 10.42
N MET A 512 -17.42 -20.32 9.10
CA MET A 512 -18.54 -20.74 8.26
C MET A 512 -19.06 -22.14 8.63
N LEU A 513 -18.16 -23.10 8.85
CA LEU A 513 -18.51 -24.46 9.28
C LEU A 513 -19.15 -24.48 10.68
N SER A 514 -18.66 -23.64 11.59
CA SER A 514 -19.23 -23.47 12.92
C SER A 514 -20.64 -22.90 12.86
N ALA A 515 -20.86 -21.88 12.02
CA ALA A 515 -22.18 -21.31 11.81
C ALA A 515 -23.14 -22.31 11.15
N LEU A 516 -22.69 -23.07 10.16
CA LEU A 516 -23.50 -24.10 9.50
C LEU A 516 -23.90 -25.20 10.48
N SER A 517 -22.98 -25.61 11.36
CA SER A 517 -23.26 -26.59 12.42
C SER A 517 -24.26 -26.06 13.46
N ALA A 518 -24.15 -24.77 13.81
CA ALA A 518 -25.04 -24.11 14.77
C ALA A 518 -26.49 -23.92 14.26
N ARG A 519 -26.75 -24.04 12.95
CA ARG A 519 -28.12 -24.01 12.38
C ARG A 519 -28.97 -25.21 12.81
N GLY A 520 -28.39 -26.24 13.43
CA GLY A 520 -29.12 -27.38 13.99
C GLY A 520 -29.59 -28.40 12.95
N PRO A 521 -30.50 -29.33 13.32
CA PRO A 521 -30.83 -30.51 12.50
C PRO A 521 -31.46 -30.22 11.14
N SER A 522 -32.05 -29.04 10.95
CA SER A 522 -32.67 -28.61 9.68
C SER A 522 -31.66 -28.06 8.67
N ALA A 523 -30.39 -27.89 9.07
CA ALA A 523 -29.35 -27.40 8.17
C ALA A 523 -29.10 -28.42 7.06
N THR A 524 -29.02 -27.94 5.82
CA THR A 524 -28.50 -28.74 4.71
C THR A 524 -27.31 -28.04 4.08
N GLY A 525 -26.40 -28.82 3.48
CA GLY A 525 -25.21 -28.27 2.86
C GLY A 525 -24.28 -29.33 2.33
N ASP A 526 -23.52 -28.97 1.31
CA ASP A 526 -22.51 -29.79 0.68
C ASP A 526 -21.23 -28.97 0.58
N VAL A 527 -20.27 -29.27 1.46
CA VAL A 527 -19.01 -28.54 1.59
C VAL A 527 -17.86 -29.45 1.19
N VAL A 528 -17.07 -29.01 0.23
CA VAL A 528 -15.73 -29.56 -0.02
C VAL A 528 -14.71 -28.55 0.49
N LEU A 529 -13.87 -28.93 1.45
CA LEU A 529 -12.76 -28.12 1.95
C LEU A 529 -11.44 -28.73 1.47
N THR A 530 -10.80 -28.08 0.51
CA THR A 530 -9.45 -28.41 0.05
C THR A 530 -8.44 -27.61 0.87
N LEU A 531 -7.61 -28.29 1.67
CA LEU A 531 -6.64 -27.66 2.57
C LEU A 531 -5.21 -28.07 2.20
N ALA A 532 -4.38 -27.11 1.81
CA ALA A 532 -2.95 -27.29 1.66
C ALA A 532 -2.22 -26.85 2.93
N THR A 533 -1.51 -27.76 3.62
CA THR A 533 -0.85 -27.44 4.89
C THR A 533 0.41 -28.26 5.18
N ARG A 534 1.30 -27.70 6.02
CA ARG A 534 2.47 -28.41 6.58
C ARG A 534 2.16 -29.10 7.91
N GLU A 535 1.01 -28.80 8.52
CA GLU A 535 0.63 -29.25 9.87
C GLU A 535 -0.77 -29.91 9.81
N PRO A 536 -0.91 -31.04 9.10
CA PRO A 536 -2.22 -31.61 8.77
C PRO A 536 -3.05 -31.97 10.01
N LEU A 537 -2.43 -32.53 11.05
CA LEU A 537 -3.12 -32.95 12.26
C LEU A 537 -3.62 -31.77 13.09
N VAL A 538 -2.85 -30.69 13.16
CA VAL A 538 -3.23 -29.46 13.89
C VAL A 538 -4.43 -28.82 13.20
N MET A 539 -4.38 -28.68 11.86
CA MET A 539 -5.47 -28.08 11.11
C MET A 539 -6.73 -28.96 11.14
N LEU A 540 -6.59 -30.28 11.06
CA LEU A 540 -7.72 -31.18 11.21
C LEU A 540 -8.38 -31.04 12.59
N LYS A 541 -7.59 -30.93 13.67
CA LYS A 541 -8.13 -30.69 15.03
C LYS A 541 -8.93 -29.38 15.09
N LEU A 542 -8.43 -28.32 14.46
CA LEU A 542 -9.12 -27.02 14.40
C LEU A 542 -10.44 -27.11 13.62
N VAL A 543 -10.43 -27.70 12.42
CA VAL A 543 -11.63 -27.89 11.60
C VAL A 543 -12.66 -28.75 12.33
N ARG A 544 -12.23 -29.84 12.98
CA ARG A 544 -13.12 -30.68 13.79
C ARG A 544 -13.73 -29.92 14.96
N ALA A 545 -12.97 -29.08 15.65
CA ALA A 545 -13.48 -28.27 16.75
C ALA A 545 -14.49 -27.20 16.30
N SER A 546 -14.46 -26.80 15.02
CA SER A 546 -15.47 -25.91 14.44
C SER A 546 -16.79 -26.62 14.13
N LEU A 547 -16.76 -27.93 13.89
CA LEU A 547 -17.96 -28.75 13.74
C LEU A 547 -18.44 -29.14 15.14
N THR A 548 -19.74 -29.07 15.42
CA THR A 548 -20.28 -29.60 16.69
C THR A 548 -19.99 -31.10 16.81
N ASP A 549 -20.08 -31.68 18.01
CA ASP A 549 -19.85 -33.13 18.23
C ASP A 549 -20.67 -34.03 17.27
N ILE A 550 -21.78 -33.50 16.75
CA ILE A 550 -22.62 -34.12 15.72
C ILE A 550 -22.80 -33.10 14.59
N VAL A 551 -22.31 -33.41 13.38
CA VAL A 551 -22.63 -32.64 12.17
C VAL A 551 -24.11 -32.83 11.86
N PRO A 552 -24.87 -31.76 11.53
CA PRO A 552 -26.27 -31.90 11.16
C PRO A 552 -26.46 -32.95 10.06
N PRO A 553 -27.48 -33.84 10.13
CA PRO A 553 -27.63 -34.95 9.19
C PRO A 553 -27.73 -34.54 7.71
N GLY A 554 -28.24 -33.33 7.44
CA GLY A 554 -28.36 -32.76 6.10
C GLY A 554 -27.07 -32.09 5.58
N VAL A 555 -26.03 -31.99 6.41
CA VAL A 555 -24.75 -31.36 6.05
C VAL A 555 -23.70 -32.43 5.80
N ARG A 556 -23.06 -32.35 4.64
CA ARG A 556 -21.92 -33.20 4.27
C ARG A 556 -20.68 -32.34 4.12
N VAL A 557 -19.61 -32.72 4.80
CA VAL A 557 -18.29 -32.08 4.72
C VAL A 557 -17.27 -33.10 4.24
N HIS A 558 -16.65 -32.81 3.11
CA HIS A 558 -15.50 -33.55 2.59
C HIS A 558 -14.24 -32.70 2.72
N LEU A 559 -13.24 -33.21 3.41
CA LEU A 559 -11.98 -32.49 3.69
C LEU A 559 -10.82 -33.19 2.98
N ASP A 560 -10.30 -32.55 1.94
CA ASP A 560 -9.12 -32.99 1.19
C ASP A 560 -7.87 -32.27 1.72
N ILE A 561 -6.97 -33.00 2.37
CA ILE A 561 -5.75 -32.45 2.96
C ILE A 561 -4.55 -32.78 2.09
N PHE A 562 -3.99 -31.75 1.44
CA PHE A 562 -2.76 -31.82 0.67
C PHE A 562 -1.56 -31.47 1.54
N THR A 563 -0.65 -32.42 1.72
CA THR A 563 0.52 -32.24 2.58
C THR A 563 1.73 -33.09 2.17
N ASN A 564 2.92 -32.66 2.58
CA ASN A 564 4.15 -33.46 2.52
C ASN A 564 4.53 -34.04 3.89
N ALA A 565 3.80 -33.68 4.96
CA ALA A 565 4.04 -34.23 6.28
C ALA A 565 3.58 -35.70 6.35
N LYS A 566 4.22 -36.49 7.22
CA LYS A 566 3.77 -37.86 7.48
C LYS A 566 2.46 -37.84 8.26
N VAL A 567 1.47 -38.59 7.80
CA VAL A 567 0.17 -38.76 8.45
C VAL A 567 0.14 -40.17 9.07
N PRO A 568 -0.21 -40.34 10.36
CA PRO A 568 -0.36 -41.66 10.96
C PRO A 568 -1.50 -42.46 10.31
N ALA A 569 -1.30 -43.75 10.05
CA ALA A 569 -2.30 -44.62 9.41
C ALA A 569 -3.66 -44.67 10.12
N LEU A 570 -3.70 -44.45 11.44
CA LEU A 570 -4.93 -44.38 12.23
C LEU A 570 -5.82 -43.16 11.91
N ALA A 571 -5.26 -42.12 11.25
CA ALA A 571 -6.00 -40.97 10.77
C ALA A 571 -6.66 -41.21 9.39
N GLU A 572 -6.57 -42.41 8.80
CA GLU A 572 -7.15 -42.70 7.49
C GLU A 572 -8.51 -43.42 7.57
N HIS A 573 -9.04 -43.67 8.76
CA HIS A 573 -10.31 -44.39 8.94
C HIS A 573 -11.52 -43.45 9.10
N GLU A 574 -12.49 -43.53 8.18
CA GLU A 574 -13.74 -42.75 8.18
C GLU A 574 -14.54 -42.83 9.51
N SER A 575 -14.49 -43.98 10.19
CA SER A 575 -15.19 -44.19 11.46
C SER A 575 -14.63 -43.37 12.63
N ALA A 576 -13.46 -42.74 12.47
CA ALA A 576 -12.80 -41.95 13.53
C ALA A 576 -13.34 -40.50 13.65
N TYR A 577 -14.10 -40.03 12.65
CA TYR A 577 -14.45 -38.61 12.52
C TYR A 577 -15.89 -38.27 12.89
N GLY A 578 -16.78 -39.27 12.96
CA GLY A 578 -18.21 -39.09 13.20
C GLY A 578 -19.01 -38.95 11.90
N PRO A 579 -20.35 -39.05 11.97
CA PRO A 579 -21.20 -38.94 10.79
C PRO A 579 -21.13 -37.54 10.17
N GLY A 580 -21.10 -37.46 8.83
CA GLY A 580 -21.15 -36.20 8.07
C GLY A 580 -19.80 -35.57 7.74
N LEU A 581 -18.69 -36.03 8.32
CA LEU A 581 -17.32 -35.60 7.98
C LEU A 581 -16.51 -36.75 7.37
N SER A 582 -15.98 -36.53 6.17
CA SER A 582 -15.03 -37.43 5.51
C SER A 582 -13.72 -36.71 5.27
N VAL A 583 -12.58 -37.40 5.44
CA VAL A 583 -11.24 -36.82 5.32
C VAL A 583 -10.40 -37.67 4.38
N THR A 584 -9.81 -37.05 3.37
CA THR A 584 -8.90 -37.72 2.42
C THR A 584 -7.55 -37.02 2.42
N TYR A 585 -6.47 -37.80 2.47
CA TYR A 585 -5.11 -37.28 2.47
C TYR A 585 -4.45 -37.44 1.10
N HIS A 586 -3.87 -36.36 0.61
CA HIS A 586 -3.16 -36.29 -0.65
C HIS A 586 -1.71 -35.88 -0.43
N LYS A 587 -0.78 -36.55 -1.11
CA LYS A 587 0.64 -36.23 -1.03
C LYS A 587 0.99 -35.09 -1.99
N GLY A 588 1.58 -34.02 -1.46
CA GLY A 588 2.14 -32.93 -2.26
C GLY A 588 1.26 -31.70 -2.37
N ARG A 589 1.37 -30.99 -3.50
CA ARG A 589 0.54 -29.81 -3.83
C ARG A 589 -0.75 -30.24 -4.53
N VAL A 590 -1.74 -29.37 -4.55
CA VAL A 590 -2.97 -29.60 -5.31
C VAL A 590 -2.64 -29.60 -6.82
N PRO A 591 -2.88 -30.71 -7.54
CA PRO A 591 -2.61 -30.77 -8.97
C PRO A 591 -3.69 -30.03 -9.76
N ARG A 592 -3.41 -29.61 -11.00
CA ARG A 592 -4.35 -28.78 -11.79
C ARG A 592 -5.62 -29.54 -12.18
N GLU A 593 -5.48 -30.83 -12.45
CA GLU A 593 -6.57 -31.73 -12.83
C GLU A 593 -7.61 -31.90 -11.72
N TYR A 594 -7.22 -31.82 -10.45
CA TYR A 594 -8.10 -31.96 -9.29
C TYR A 594 -9.29 -30.99 -9.34
N TRP A 595 -9.06 -29.76 -9.81
CA TRP A 595 -10.10 -28.73 -9.86
C TRP A 595 -11.27 -29.10 -10.77
N LYS A 596 -11.05 -29.90 -11.81
CA LYS A 596 -12.13 -30.31 -12.74
C LYS A 596 -13.18 -31.17 -12.03
N ASP A 597 -12.74 -32.00 -11.09
CA ASP A 597 -13.62 -32.96 -10.42
C ASP A 597 -14.42 -32.30 -9.30
N VAL A 598 -13.81 -31.37 -8.55
CA VAL A 598 -14.41 -30.82 -7.32
C VAL A 598 -15.15 -29.50 -7.51
N SER A 599 -14.91 -28.74 -8.58
CA SER A 599 -15.46 -27.37 -8.74
C SER A 599 -16.85 -27.30 -9.39
N SER A 600 -17.34 -28.41 -9.96
CA SER A 600 -18.60 -28.42 -10.71
C SER A 600 -19.80 -28.02 -9.83
N GLU A 601 -20.58 -27.05 -10.31
CA GLU A 601 -21.79 -26.52 -9.65
C GLU A 601 -21.58 -25.93 -8.25
N ARG A 602 -20.33 -25.61 -7.88
CA ARG A 602 -20.01 -25.03 -6.57
C ARG A 602 -19.68 -23.55 -6.65
N GLU A 603 -20.05 -22.82 -5.60
CA GLU A 603 -19.49 -21.51 -5.31
C GLU A 603 -18.09 -21.70 -4.71
N VAL A 604 -17.10 -21.00 -5.26
CA VAL A 604 -15.69 -21.22 -4.88
C VAL A 604 -15.21 -20.08 -4.01
N MET A 605 -14.64 -20.42 -2.86
CA MET A 605 -14.13 -19.48 -1.88
C MET A 605 -12.69 -19.84 -1.54
N ILE A 606 -11.75 -18.92 -1.75
CA ILE A 606 -10.30 -19.14 -1.60
C ILE A 606 -9.74 -18.23 -0.52
N CYS A 607 -9.02 -18.81 0.44
CA CYS A 607 -8.27 -18.05 1.43
C CYS A 607 -6.91 -18.68 1.72
N GLY A 608 -5.83 -17.90 1.57
CA GLY A 608 -4.48 -18.39 1.81
C GLY A 608 -3.37 -17.45 1.30
N PRO A 609 -2.10 -17.89 1.38
CA PRO A 609 -0.96 -17.11 0.89
C PRO A 609 -1.08 -16.77 -0.60
N GLY A 610 -0.60 -15.59 -0.99
CA GLY A 610 -0.73 -15.05 -2.36
C GLY A 610 -0.44 -16.05 -3.47
N GLY A 611 0.78 -16.60 -3.52
CA GLY A 611 1.16 -17.56 -4.56
C GLY A 611 0.34 -18.87 -4.57
N PHE A 612 -0.17 -19.32 -3.42
CA PHE A 612 -1.08 -20.48 -3.38
C PHE A 612 -2.45 -20.13 -3.96
N ALA A 613 -2.99 -18.97 -3.58
CA ALA A 613 -4.28 -18.52 -4.07
C ALA A 613 -4.24 -18.18 -5.58
N ASP A 614 -3.12 -17.63 -6.08
CA ASP A 614 -2.90 -17.41 -7.51
C ASP A 614 -2.90 -18.74 -8.28
N ASP A 615 -2.10 -19.72 -7.82
CA ASP A 615 -2.05 -21.06 -8.42
C ASP A 615 -3.44 -21.74 -8.43
N ALA A 616 -4.23 -21.58 -7.37
CA ALA A 616 -5.59 -22.12 -7.28
C ALA A 616 -6.55 -21.44 -8.27
N VAL A 617 -6.51 -20.11 -8.38
CA VAL A 617 -7.33 -19.36 -9.35
C VAL A 617 -7.00 -19.78 -10.78
N ASP A 618 -5.73 -19.89 -11.12
CA ASP A 618 -5.31 -20.32 -12.45
C ASP A 618 -5.74 -21.76 -12.76
N GLY A 619 -5.66 -22.65 -11.77
CA GLY A 619 -6.17 -24.01 -11.87
C GLY A 619 -7.69 -24.07 -12.12
N LEU A 620 -8.47 -23.28 -11.38
CA LEU A 620 -9.93 -23.19 -11.54
C LEU A 620 -10.33 -22.60 -12.89
N ARG A 621 -9.60 -21.58 -13.37
CA ARG A 621 -9.79 -21.02 -14.72
C ARG A 621 -9.54 -22.07 -15.80
N ALA A 622 -8.47 -22.85 -15.66
CA ALA A 622 -8.17 -23.95 -16.57
C ALA A 622 -9.21 -25.09 -16.50
N ALA A 623 -9.93 -25.21 -15.38
CA ALA A 623 -11.06 -26.12 -15.21
C ALA A 623 -12.40 -25.54 -15.72
N GLY A 624 -12.43 -24.30 -16.20
CA GLY A 624 -13.62 -23.65 -16.77
C GLY A 624 -14.50 -22.91 -15.76
N VAL A 625 -14.03 -22.66 -14.54
CA VAL A 625 -14.78 -21.91 -13.53
C VAL A 625 -14.79 -20.41 -13.89
N PRO A 626 -15.97 -19.78 -14.04
CA PRO A 626 -16.07 -18.35 -14.30
C PRO A 626 -15.49 -17.50 -13.16
N ASN A 627 -14.77 -16.41 -13.48
CA ASN A 627 -14.17 -15.53 -12.47
C ASN A 627 -15.19 -14.95 -11.47
N ASN A 628 -16.42 -14.69 -11.90
CA ASN A 628 -17.47 -14.15 -11.02
C ASN A 628 -18.01 -15.17 -10.01
N LYS A 629 -17.63 -16.45 -10.11
CA LYS A 629 -17.94 -17.50 -9.13
C LYS A 629 -16.78 -17.80 -8.18
N ILE A 630 -15.65 -17.10 -8.32
CA ILE A 630 -14.47 -17.28 -7.49
C ILE A 630 -14.36 -16.08 -6.54
N LEU A 631 -14.73 -16.30 -5.30
CA LEU A 631 -14.49 -15.37 -4.20
C LEU A 631 -13.11 -15.65 -3.62
N ARG A 632 -12.30 -14.61 -3.46
CA ARG A 632 -10.95 -14.74 -2.92
C ARG A 632 -10.73 -13.71 -1.82
N GLU A 633 -10.24 -14.18 -0.70
CA GLU A 633 -9.68 -13.34 0.35
C GLU A 633 -8.20 -13.71 0.57
N GLY A 634 -7.40 -12.74 0.99
CA GLY A 634 -5.99 -12.95 1.25
C GLY A 634 -5.52 -12.10 2.41
N PHE A 635 -4.59 -12.62 3.17
CA PHE A 635 -3.89 -11.86 4.20
C PHE A 635 -2.57 -11.39 3.59
N ALA A 636 -2.58 -10.20 2.97
CA ALA A 636 -1.35 -9.53 2.55
C ALA A 636 -0.66 -8.99 3.81
N TYR A 637 0.51 -9.55 4.12
CA TYR A 637 1.30 -9.19 5.30
C TYR A 637 2.17 -7.96 5.11
#